data_AF-A0A243AR17-F1
#
_entry.id   AF-A0A243AR17-F1
#
_cell.length_a   1.000
_cell.length_b   1.000
_cell.length_c   1.000
_cell.angle_alpha   90.00
_cell.angle_beta   90.00
_cell.angle_gamma   90.00
#
_symmetry.space_group_name_H-M   'P 1'
#
loop_
_entity.id
_entity.type
_entity.pdbx_description
1 polymer ?
#
loop_
_entity_poly.entity_id
_entity_poly.type
_entity_poly.pdbx_seq_one_letter_code
_entity_poly.pdbx_strand_id
1 'polypeptide(L)' 'MIDNPFWKEQLKERDNIDYRLYPKLNHFFTEGDGESSKLDEYYSPANIPEYVINDIAIWVQGRLK' A
#
# COMPACT_ATOMS: atom_id res chain seq x y z
N MET A 1 -7.99 -1.66 3.22
CA MET A 1 -7.79 -0.20 3.00
C MET A 1 -8.58 0.22 1.77
N ILE A 2 -9.27 1.38 1.77
CA ILE A 2 -10.08 1.85 0.63
C ILE A 2 -9.26 2.83 -0.21
N ASP A 3 -9.35 2.73 -1.54
CA ASP A 3 -8.77 3.69 -2.47
C ASP A 3 -9.31 5.11 -2.19
N ASN A 4 -8.43 6.10 -1.99
CA ASN A 4 -8.83 7.47 -1.73
C ASN A 4 -8.80 8.29 -3.03
N PRO A 5 -9.96 8.54 -3.66
CA PRO A 5 -10.02 9.24 -4.95
C PRO A 5 -9.54 10.69 -4.86
N PHE A 6 -9.48 11.27 -3.66
CA PHE A 6 -9.04 12.64 -3.47
C PHE A 6 -7.59 12.85 -3.92
N TRP A 7 -6.70 11.89 -3.63
CA TRP A 7 -5.30 11.97 -4.06
C TRP A 7 -5.15 11.84 -5.56
N LYS A 8 -5.98 11.01 -6.21
CA LYS A 8 -5.98 10.90 -7.68
C LYS A 8 -6.44 12.20 -8.33
N GLU A 9 -7.47 12.84 -7.79
CA GLU A 9 -7.97 14.11 -8.32
C GLU A 9 -6.99 15.26 -8.10
N GLN A 10 -6.43 15.43 -6.89
CA GLN A 10 -5.52 16.54 -6.58
C GLN A 10 -4.20 16.49 -7.35
N LEU A 11 -3.80 15.30 -7.79
CA LEU A 11 -2.51 15.08 -8.44
C LEU A 11 -2.67 14.69 -9.92
N LYS A 12 -3.87 14.82 -10.49
CA LYS A 12 -4.20 14.38 -11.86
C LYS A 12 -3.35 15.01 -12.96
N GLU A 13 -2.80 16.20 -12.71
CA GLU A 13 -1.94 16.92 -13.66
C GLU A 13 -0.47 16.45 -13.62
N ARG A 14 -0.13 15.50 -12.74
CA ARG A 14 1.22 14.95 -12.60
C ARG A 14 1.30 13.58 -13.24
N ASP A 15 2.28 13.39 -14.10
CA ASP A 15 2.55 12.15 -14.85
C ASP A 15 3.62 11.26 -14.19
N ASN A 16 4.18 11.69 -13.05
CA ASN A 16 5.25 11.02 -12.33
C ASN A 16 4.79 10.42 -10.99
N ILE A 17 3.59 9.85 -10.95
CA ILE A 17 2.95 9.33 -9.73
C ILE A 17 2.32 7.97 -10.00
N ASP A 18 2.59 7.03 -9.10
CA ASP A 18 1.97 5.71 -9.09
C ASP A 18 1.09 5.54 -7.85
N TYR A 19 -0.09 4.95 -8.04
CA TYR A 19 -1.01 4.60 -6.95
C TYR A 19 -1.11 3.08 -6.83
N ARG A 20 -0.90 2.57 -5.62
CA ARG A 20 -1.03 1.14 -5.34
C ARG A 20 -1.79 0.92 -4.04
N LEU A 21 -2.84 0.11 -4.12
CA LEU A 21 -3.63 -0.33 -2.96
C LEU A 21 -3.25 -1.77 -2.64
N TYR A 22 -3.11 -2.08 -1.35
CA TYR A 22 -2.85 -3.43 -0.86
C TYR A 22 -4.03 -3.90 0.00
N PRO A 23 -5.03 -4.58 -0.59
CA PRO A 23 -6.29 -4.89 0.11
C PRO A 23 -6.12 -5.76 1.36
N LYS A 24 -5.11 -6.62 1.37
CA LYS A 24 -4.80 -7.53 2.48
C LYS A 24 -4.05 -6.89 3.64
N LEU A 25 -3.56 -5.65 3.46
CA LEU A 25 -2.73 -5.00 4.46
C LEU A 25 -3.54 -4.13 5.39
N ASN A 26 -3.20 -4.21 6.67
CA ASN A 26 -3.69 -3.29 7.67
C ASN A 26 -2.95 -1.94 7.62
N HIS A 27 -3.30 -1.05 8.57
CA HIS A 27 -2.74 0.31 8.63
C HIS A 27 -1.22 0.34 8.92
N PHE A 28 -0.65 -0.72 9.47
CA PHE A 28 0.79 -0.85 9.69
C PHE A 28 1.52 -1.50 8.52
N PHE A 29 0.83 -1.71 7.40
CA PHE A 29 1.37 -2.42 6.23
C PHE A 29 1.76 -3.87 6.52
N THR A 30 1.09 -4.52 7.47
CA THR A 30 1.25 -5.95 7.75
C THR A 30 0.01 -6.73 7.31
N GLU A 31 0.18 -8.02 7.00
CA GLU A 31 -0.90 -8.89 6.52
C GLU A 31 -2.00 -9.03 7.59
N GLY A 32 -3.24 -8.99 7.14
CA GLY A 32 -4.43 -9.18 7.96
C GLY A 32 -5.50 -9.98 7.23
N ASP A 33 -6.51 -10.41 7.98
CA ASP A 33 -7.56 -11.30 7.48
C ASP A 33 -8.84 -10.50 7.19
N GLY A 34 -8.83 -9.71 6.12
CA GLY A 34 -10.04 -9.10 5.56
C GLY A 34 -9.86 -7.73 4.91
N GLU A 35 -10.98 -7.17 4.44
CA GLU A 35 -11.08 -5.84 3.81
C GLU A 35 -10.70 -4.69 4.77
N SER A 36 -10.88 -4.93 6.08
CA SER A 36 -10.67 -3.97 7.18
C SER A 36 -9.75 -4.54 8.24
N SER A 37 -8.90 -3.70 8.81
CA SER A 37 -7.99 -4.07 9.89
C SER A 37 -8.76 -4.44 11.15
N LYS A 38 -8.34 -5.50 11.83
CA LYS A 38 -8.87 -5.91 13.12
C LYS A 38 -7.95 -5.45 14.24
N LEU A 39 -8.50 -5.24 15.42
CA LEU A 39 -7.74 -4.69 16.56
C LEU A 39 -6.65 -5.66 17.05
N ASP A 40 -6.92 -6.96 17.00
CA ASP A 40 -6.01 -8.03 17.40
C ASP A 40 -4.76 -8.14 16.53
N GLU A 41 -4.87 -7.80 15.23
CA GLU A 41 -3.76 -7.77 14.28
C GLU A 41 -2.64 -6.81 14.74
N TYR A 42 -2.97 -5.74 15.46
CA TYR A 42 -1.98 -4.77 15.94
C TYR A 42 -1.14 -5.25 17.12
N TYR A 43 -1.55 -6.31 17.80
CA TYR A 43 -0.82 -6.88 18.93
C TYR A 43 0.16 -7.98 18.52
N SER A 44 0.13 -8.41 17.27
CA SER A 44 1.05 -9.41 16.73
C SER A 44 2.20 -8.73 16.00
N PRO A 45 3.47 -9.01 16.38
CA PRO A 45 4.61 -8.49 15.63
C PRO A 45 4.61 -9.10 14.24
N ALA A 46 4.72 -8.25 13.23
CA ALA A 46 4.78 -8.65 11.83
C ALA A 46 5.68 -7.68 11.05
N ASN A 47 6.23 -8.18 9.95
CA ASN A 47 7.03 -7.39 9.03
C ASN A 47 6.18 -6.88 7.87
N ILE A 48 6.63 -5.81 7.23
CA ILE A 48 6.11 -5.40 5.93
C ILE A 48 6.36 -6.55 4.94
N PRO A 49 5.36 -7.03 4.19
CA PRO A 49 5.57 -8.11 3.24
C PRO A 49 6.55 -7.76 2.13
N GLU A 50 7.29 -8.77 1.69
CA GLU A 50 8.34 -8.63 0.69
C GLU A 50 7.82 -8.00 -0.62
N TYR A 51 6.59 -8.32 -1.03
CA TYR A 51 6.02 -7.76 -2.25
C TYR A 51 5.87 -6.24 -2.20
N VAL A 52 5.58 -5.66 -1.02
CA VAL A 52 5.51 -4.19 -0.86
C VAL A 52 6.90 -3.58 -0.98
N ILE A 53 7.89 -4.21 -0.33
CA ILE A 53 9.28 -3.75 -0.37
C ILE A 53 9.80 -3.79 -1.81
N ASN A 54 9.51 -4.88 -2.53
CA ASN A 54 9.88 -5.05 -3.93
C ASN A 54 9.17 -4.02 -4.83
N ASP A 55 7.88 -3.76 -4.62
CA ASP A 55 7.14 -2.73 -5.36
C ASP A 55 7.77 -1.34 -5.19
N ILE A 56 8.14 -0.97 -3.96
CA ILE A 56 8.84 0.29 -3.68
C ILE A 56 10.22 0.31 -4.34
N ALA A 57 10.99 -0.77 -4.24
CA ALA A 57 12.32 -0.85 -4.85
C ALA A 57 12.25 -0.70 -6.38
N ILE A 58 11.28 -1.34 -7.01
CA ILE A 58 11.01 -1.23 -8.46
C ILE A 58 10.61 0.20 -8.83
N TRP A 59 9.71 0.82 -8.04
CA TRP A 59 9.29 2.21 -8.23
C TRP A 59 10.48 3.18 -8.18
N VAL A 60 11.30 3.12 -7.13
CA VAL A 60 12.48 3.99 -6.95
C VAL A 60 13.49 3.80 -8.10
N GLN A 61 13.63 2.60 -8.63
CA GLN A 61 14.52 2.31 -9.75
C GLN A 61 13.98 2.78 -11.11
N GLY A 62 12.76 3.32 -11.18
CA GLY A 62 12.10 3.68 -12.43
C GLY A 62 11.83 2.47 -13.33
N ARG A 63 11.65 1.28 -12.73
CA ARG A 63 11.45 0.00 -13.44
C ARG A 63 9.99 -0.44 -13.47
N LEU A 64 9.08 0.40 -13.00
CA LEU A 64 7.65 0.20 -13.22
C LEU A 64 7.37 0.32 -14.72
N LYS A 65 6.69 -0.69 -15.25
CA LYS A 65 6.25 -0.74 -16.65
C LYS A 65 4.89 -0.09 -16.80
#